data_AF-A0A8J4DA17-F1
#
_entry.id   AF-A0A8J4DA17-F1
#
_cell.length_a   1.000
_cell.length_b   1.000
_cell.length_c   1.000
_cell.angle_alpha   90.00
_cell.angle_beta   90.00
_cell.angle_gamma   90.00
#
_symmetry.space_group_name_H-M   'P 1'
#
loop_
_entity.id
_entity.type
_entity.pdbx_description
1 polymer ?
#
loop_
_entity_poly.entity_id
_entity_poly.type
_entity_poly.pdbx_seq_one_letter_code
_entity_poly.pdbx_strand_id
1 'polypeptide(L)'
;MVIDYAVSIFFCMRAPLQTNYMALAKLGPQLERVAGQKRFTAIYVGSAAAATIFSLALNGGKPSLGSSGALFGLAAALWRYQAVHSALLPAEAAESLQVAGKRAMQVAGAYHLLLWSRLDICAHVGGVLGGGALAALLGPAFKLEKVPGTGLAGWPRALLKLPFGIGAGGDSGSAAGGMLFRDCPWWRVFADPEPRGSIPFPQLGPAHNVTAAAAAAAVECRRVTRH
;
A
#
# COMPACT_ATOMS: atom_id res chain seq x y z
N MET A 1 3.38 8.93 16.83
CA MET A 1 3.23 7.59 16.20
C MET A 1 3.71 7.55 14.75
N VAL A 2 3.06 8.13 13.73
CA VAL A 2 3.53 8.04 12.31
C VAL A 2 4.95 8.60 12.11
N ILE A 3 5.29 9.66 12.85
CA ILE A 3 6.57 10.37 12.81
C ILE A 3 7.70 9.55 13.47
N ASP A 4 7.42 8.90 14.60
CA ASP A 4 8.40 8.07 15.33
C ASP A 4 8.84 6.86 14.49
N TYR A 5 7.96 6.36 13.63
CA TYR A 5 8.21 5.18 12.79
C TYR A 5 9.14 5.46 11.62
N ALA A 6 8.93 6.55 10.88
CA ALA A 6 9.80 6.93 9.77
C ALA A 6 11.20 7.30 10.30
N VAL A 7 11.27 8.11 11.35
CA VAL A 7 12.54 8.51 11.96
C VAL A 7 13.28 7.30 12.54
N SER A 8 12.60 6.38 13.24
CA SER A 8 13.24 5.17 13.80
C SER A 8 13.80 4.22 12.75
N ILE A 9 13.14 4.06 11.59
CA ILE A 9 13.65 3.20 10.50
C ILE A 9 14.93 3.79 9.91
N PHE A 10 15.00 5.11 9.76
CA PHE A 10 16.18 5.78 9.19
C PHE A 10 17.35 5.93 10.17
N PHE A 11 17.09 6.17 11.46
CA PHE A 11 18.15 6.35 12.47
C PHE A 11 18.81 5.04 12.92
N CYS A 12 18.17 3.89 12.71
CA CYS A 12 18.68 2.59 13.14
C CYS A 12 19.82 2.05 12.26
N MET A 13 20.11 2.66 11.10
CA MET A 13 21.04 2.16 10.06
C MET A 13 22.55 2.24 10.41
N ARG A 14 22.92 1.81 11.63
CA ARG A 14 24.29 1.71 12.13
C ARG A 14 24.89 0.30 11.94
N ALA A 15 24.08 -0.71 11.60
CA ALA A 15 24.51 -2.09 11.27
C ALA A 15 23.61 -2.75 10.18
N PRO A 16 24.11 -3.01 8.95
CA PRO A 16 23.26 -3.23 7.77
C PRO A 16 22.36 -4.48 7.78
N LEU A 17 22.78 -5.58 8.43
CA LEU A 17 22.00 -6.83 8.40
C LEU A 17 20.85 -6.83 9.42
N GLN A 18 21.10 -6.36 10.64
CA GLN A 18 20.09 -6.26 11.70
C GLN A 18 19.01 -5.23 11.33
N THR A 19 19.38 -4.17 10.62
CA THR A 19 18.47 -3.09 10.24
C THR A 19 17.57 -3.44 9.08
N ASN A 20 18.07 -4.23 8.12
CA ASN A 20 17.26 -4.65 6.97
C ASN A 20 16.14 -5.59 7.40
N TYR A 21 16.41 -6.48 8.36
CA TYR A 21 15.40 -7.35 8.95
C TYR A 21 14.33 -6.55 9.71
N MET A 22 14.73 -5.58 10.55
CA MET A 22 13.77 -4.75 11.29
C MET A 22 12.91 -3.88 10.37
N ALA A 23 13.49 -3.32 9.31
CA ALA A 23 12.75 -2.54 8.33
C ALA A 23 11.79 -3.42 7.52
N LEU A 24 12.20 -4.62 7.11
CA LEU A 24 11.34 -5.58 6.44
C LEU A 24 10.19 -6.04 7.33
N ALA A 25 10.47 -6.34 8.61
CA ALA A 25 9.46 -6.74 9.59
C ALA A 25 8.40 -5.65 9.83
N LYS A 26 8.72 -4.39 9.56
CA LYS A 26 7.77 -3.27 9.66
C LYS A 26 7.04 -2.99 8.35
N LEU A 27 7.76 -2.90 7.22
CA LEU A 27 7.21 -2.51 5.92
C LEU A 27 6.49 -3.66 5.22
N GLY A 28 6.99 -4.88 5.36
CA GLY A 28 6.45 -6.09 4.74
C GLY A 28 4.99 -6.32 5.11
N PRO A 29 4.66 -6.48 6.40
CA PRO A 29 3.27 -6.71 6.83
C PRO A 29 2.31 -5.57 6.43
N GLN A 30 2.80 -4.33 6.39
CA GLN A 30 1.99 -3.20 5.94
C GLN A 30 1.66 -3.28 4.45
N LEU A 31 2.65 -3.57 3.60
CA LEU A 31 2.42 -3.67 2.17
C LEU A 31 1.63 -4.93 1.82
N GLU A 32 1.90 -6.05 2.47
CA GLU A 32 1.14 -7.29 2.30
C GLU A 32 -0.32 -7.10 2.69
N ARG A 33 -0.62 -6.39 3.78
CA ARG A 33 -2.01 -6.10 4.16
C ARG A 33 -2.73 -5.26 3.12
N VAL A 34 -2.02 -4.30 2.52
CA VAL A 34 -2.59 -3.37 1.54
C VAL A 34 -2.78 -4.03 0.17
N ALA A 35 -1.76 -4.74 -0.30
CA ALA A 35 -1.67 -5.24 -1.67
C ALA A 35 -1.95 -6.75 -1.79
N GLY A 36 -1.97 -7.48 -0.67
CA GLY A 36 -2.00 -8.94 -0.67
C GLY A 36 -0.63 -9.57 -0.97
N GLN A 37 -0.50 -10.85 -0.63
CA GLN A 37 0.75 -11.60 -0.70
C GLN A 37 1.35 -11.61 -2.12
N LYS A 38 0.54 -11.87 -3.15
CA LYS A 38 1.01 -11.98 -4.55
C LYS A 38 1.68 -10.70 -5.04
N ARG A 39 1.04 -9.55 -4.81
CA ARG A 39 1.57 -8.23 -5.21
C ARG A 39 2.75 -7.85 -4.36
N PHE A 40 2.71 -8.12 -3.05
CA PHE A 40 3.83 -7.90 -2.15
C PHE A 40 5.09 -8.62 -2.65
N THR A 41 5.00 -9.93 -2.93
CA THR A 41 6.16 -10.70 -3.42
C THR A 41 6.69 -10.15 -4.74
N ALA A 42 5.81 -9.83 -5.69
CA ALA A 42 6.22 -9.27 -6.99
C ALA A 42 6.93 -7.92 -6.83
N ILE A 43 6.39 -7.03 -6.00
CA ILE A 43 6.98 -5.72 -5.71
C ILE A 43 8.32 -5.90 -4.99
N TYR A 44 8.40 -6.76 -3.98
CA TYR A 44 9.63 -6.99 -3.21
C TYR A 44 10.77 -7.52 -4.08
N VAL A 45 10.51 -8.60 -4.82
CA VAL A 45 11.50 -9.24 -5.71
C VAL A 45 11.90 -8.30 -6.84
N GLY A 46 10.93 -7.64 -7.47
CA GLY A 46 11.23 -6.69 -8.55
C GLY A 46 11.97 -5.44 -8.06
N SER A 47 11.71 -4.97 -6.84
CA SER A 47 12.49 -3.88 -6.21
C SER A 47 13.93 -4.31 -5.95
N ALA A 48 14.14 -5.53 -5.44
CA ALA A 48 15.48 -6.07 -5.23
C ALA A 48 16.25 -6.19 -6.55
N ALA A 49 15.60 -6.72 -7.59
CA ALA A 49 16.20 -6.84 -8.92
C ALA A 49 16.57 -5.46 -9.50
N ALA A 50 15.66 -4.48 -9.44
CA ALA A 50 15.93 -3.12 -9.90
C ALA A 50 17.07 -2.44 -9.12
N ALA A 51 17.10 -2.61 -7.79
CA ALA A 51 18.19 -2.11 -6.96
C ALA A 51 19.54 -2.72 -7.37
N THR A 52 19.61 -4.03 -7.59
CA THR A 52 20.82 -4.71 -8.05
C THR A 52 21.23 -4.25 -9.45
N ILE A 53 20.30 -4.12 -10.40
CA ILE A 53 20.60 -3.66 -11.76
C ILE A 53 21.18 -2.24 -11.75
N PHE A 54 20.56 -1.31 -11.01
CA PHE A 54 21.04 0.07 -10.93
C PHE A 54 22.40 0.16 -10.24
N SER A 55 22.61 -0.62 -9.17
CA SER A 55 23.91 -0.72 -8.50
C SER A 55 25.01 -1.16 -9.47
N LEU A 56 24.79 -2.27 -10.17
CA LEU A 56 25.78 -2.84 -11.10
C LEU A 56 26.05 -1.90 -12.29
N ALA A 57 25.01 -1.26 -12.82
CA ALA A 57 25.13 -0.40 -13.99
C ALA A 57 25.77 0.96 -13.68
N LEU A 58 25.52 1.54 -12.50
CA LEU A 58 25.82 2.94 -12.22
C LEU A 58 26.83 3.16 -11.08
N ASN A 59 27.08 2.16 -10.21
CA ASN A 59 27.97 2.29 -9.05
C ASN A 59 29.39 1.70 -9.30
N GLY A 60 29.77 1.48 -10.56
CA GLY A 60 31.13 1.07 -10.93
C GLY A 60 31.55 -0.31 -10.44
N GLY A 61 30.62 -1.27 -10.33
CA GLY A 61 30.92 -2.67 -10.00
C GLY A 61 31.22 -2.95 -8.53
N LYS A 62 30.98 -2.01 -7.61
CA LYS A 62 31.09 -2.26 -6.16
C LYS A 62 30.00 -3.25 -5.74
N PRO A 63 30.34 -4.38 -5.07
CA PRO A 63 29.34 -5.34 -4.64
C PRO A 63 28.40 -4.72 -3.61
N SER A 64 27.11 -4.68 -3.95
CA SER A 64 26.03 -4.23 -3.09
C SER A 64 24.95 -5.30 -3.06
N LEU A 65 24.55 -5.70 -1.86
CA LEU A 65 23.63 -6.82 -1.66
C LEU A 65 22.15 -6.50 -1.98
N GLY A 66 21.83 -5.30 -2.49
CA GLY A 66 20.51 -4.93 -3.02
C GLY A 66 19.33 -4.92 -2.02
N SER A 67 19.48 -5.50 -0.82
CA SER A 67 18.38 -5.68 0.12
C SER A 67 17.88 -4.38 0.72
N SER A 68 18.76 -3.40 0.96
CA SER A 68 18.34 -2.07 1.43
C SER A 68 17.56 -1.33 0.34
N GLY A 69 17.99 -1.43 -0.93
CA GLY A 69 17.25 -0.89 -2.08
C GLY A 69 15.84 -1.50 -2.20
N ALA A 70 15.69 -2.80 -1.97
CA ALA A 70 14.37 -3.45 -1.94
C ALA A 70 13.43 -2.81 -0.91
N LEU A 71 13.93 -2.44 0.27
CA LEU A 71 13.14 -1.77 1.32
C LEU A 71 12.70 -0.37 0.90
N PHE A 72 13.56 0.38 0.22
CA PHE A 72 13.18 1.65 -0.39
C PHE A 72 12.09 1.48 -1.46
N GLY A 73 12.11 0.37 -2.21
CA GLY A 73 11.04 -0.01 -3.12
C GLY A 73 9.71 -0.31 -2.41
N LEU A 74 9.74 -1.03 -1.28
CA LEU A 74 8.53 -1.25 -0.45
C LEU A 74 7.98 0.07 0.10
N ALA A 75 8.85 0.97 0.56
CA ALA A 75 8.44 2.30 1.03
C ALA A 75 7.81 3.13 -0.10
N ALA A 76 8.39 3.09 -1.31
CA ALA A 76 7.83 3.74 -2.49
C ALA A 76 6.46 3.16 -2.88
N ALA A 77 6.29 1.84 -2.78
CA ALA A 77 5.01 1.19 -3.04
C ALA A 77 3.92 1.61 -2.04
N LEU A 78 4.25 1.65 -0.75
CA LEU A 78 3.35 2.14 0.30
C LEU A 78 3.02 3.63 0.10
N TRP A 79 3.99 4.45 -0.27
CA TRP A 79 3.76 5.86 -0.59
C TRP A 79 2.82 6.01 -1.78
N ARG A 80 3.03 5.24 -2.85
CA ARG A 80 2.16 5.23 -4.03
C ARG A 80 0.72 4.82 -3.70
N TYR A 81 0.54 3.84 -2.81
CA TYR A 81 -0.78 3.47 -2.32
C TYR A 81 -1.46 4.63 -1.59
N GLN A 82 -0.76 5.25 -0.65
CA GLN A 82 -1.29 6.39 0.11
C GLN A 82 -1.64 7.57 -0.80
N ALA A 83 -0.76 7.91 -1.74
CA ALA A 83 -0.95 9.04 -2.64
C ALA A 83 -2.25 8.91 -3.44
N VAL A 84 -2.51 7.73 -4.03
CA VAL A 84 -3.71 7.52 -4.86
C VAL A 84 -4.99 7.36 -4.06
N HIS A 85 -4.92 6.84 -2.84
CA HIS A 85 -6.11 6.62 -2.02
C HIS A 85 -6.34 7.74 -0.98
N SER A 86 -5.47 8.74 -0.90
CA SER A 86 -5.59 9.85 0.05
C SER A 86 -6.89 10.64 -0.09
N ALA A 87 -7.47 10.68 -1.30
CA ALA A 87 -8.76 11.31 -1.57
C ALA A 87 -9.95 10.60 -0.88
N LEU A 88 -9.78 9.32 -0.51
CA LEU A 88 -10.80 8.50 0.15
C LEU A 88 -10.86 8.72 1.67
N LEU A 89 -9.90 9.47 2.23
CA LEU A 89 -9.86 9.80 3.66
C LEU A 89 -10.63 11.10 3.96
N PRO A 90 -10.93 11.42 5.23
CA PRO A 90 -11.21 12.79 5.63
C PRO A 90 -10.06 13.75 5.29
N ALA A 91 -10.33 15.05 5.16
CA ALA A 91 -9.34 16.04 4.72
C ALA A 91 -8.13 16.10 5.67
N GLU A 92 -8.40 16.10 6.97
CA GLU A 92 -7.41 16.16 8.04
C GLU A 92 -6.51 14.92 8.04
N ALA A 93 -7.11 13.75 7.87
CA ALA A 93 -6.38 12.49 7.78
C ALA A 93 -5.50 12.45 6.52
N ALA A 94 -6.02 12.89 5.37
CA ALA A 94 -5.27 12.99 4.12
C ALA A 94 -4.08 13.95 4.25
N GLU A 95 -4.30 15.12 4.86
CA GLU A 95 -3.24 16.11 5.10
C GLU A 95 -2.17 15.56 6.03
N SER A 96 -2.56 14.94 7.14
CA SER A 96 -1.62 14.33 8.10
C SER A 96 -0.71 13.31 7.42
N LEU A 97 -1.25 12.52 6.48
CA LEU A 97 -0.52 11.52 5.72
C LEU A 97 0.47 12.14 4.74
N GLN A 98 0.05 13.20 4.05
CA GLN A 98 0.92 13.96 3.16
C GLN A 98 2.07 14.62 3.91
N VAL A 99 1.80 15.25 5.05
CA VAL A 99 2.83 15.85 5.91
C VAL A 99 3.78 14.78 6.42
N ALA A 100 3.26 13.63 6.88
CA ALA A 100 4.07 12.54 7.39
C ALA A 100 5.05 12.01 6.35
N GLY A 101 4.62 11.76 5.11
CA GLY A 101 5.57 11.25 4.11
C GLY A 101 6.40 12.31 3.41
N LYS A 102 5.99 13.59 3.38
CA LYS A 102 6.93 14.70 3.07
C LYS A 102 8.10 14.71 4.06
N ARG A 103 7.80 14.58 5.36
CA ARG A 103 8.84 14.46 6.40
C ARG A 103 9.68 13.20 6.23
N ALA A 104 9.07 12.05 5.91
CA ALA A 104 9.81 10.83 5.65
C ALA A 104 10.80 10.98 4.48
N MET A 105 10.39 11.65 3.39
CA MET A 105 11.28 11.97 2.25
C MET A 105 12.43 12.90 2.67
N GLN A 106 12.15 13.93 3.48
CA GLN A 106 13.19 14.84 4.00
C GLN A 106 14.23 14.09 4.84
N VAL A 107 13.79 13.23 5.76
CA VAL A 107 14.66 12.39 6.60
C VAL A 107 15.47 11.42 5.73
N ALA A 108 14.83 10.80 4.73
CA ALA A 108 15.52 9.92 3.78
C ALA A 108 16.60 10.66 2.98
N GLY A 109 16.32 11.88 2.53
CA GLY A 109 17.27 12.73 1.84
C GLY A 109 18.45 13.14 2.72
N ALA A 110 18.17 13.58 3.96
CA ALA A 110 19.21 13.91 4.94
C ALA A 110 20.10 12.69 5.26
N TYR A 111 19.50 11.50 5.40
CA TYR A 111 20.23 10.26 5.61
C TYR A 111 21.19 9.95 4.46
N HIS A 112 20.73 10.07 3.20
CA HIS A 112 21.59 9.87 2.03
C HIS A 112 22.70 10.90 1.93
N LEU A 113 22.43 12.16 2.28
CA LEU A 113 23.43 13.22 2.28
C LEU A 113 24.54 12.95 3.30
N LEU A 114 24.16 12.59 4.54
CA LEU A 114 25.10 12.34 5.64
C LEU A 114 25.98 11.10 5.43
N LEU A 115 25.48 10.11 4.68
CA LEU A 115 26.15 8.82 4.49
C LEU A 115 26.49 8.55 3.02
N TRP A 116 26.58 9.60 2.20
CA TRP A 116 26.78 9.50 0.75
C TRP A 116 27.95 8.59 0.35
N SER A 117 29.07 8.66 1.08
CA SER A 117 30.28 7.86 0.80
C SER A 117 30.19 6.40 1.24
N ARG A 118 29.16 6.04 2.02
CA ARG A 118 28.98 4.71 2.63
C ARG A 118 27.80 3.93 2.05
N LEU A 119 26.96 4.57 1.24
CA LEU A 119 25.73 4.00 0.72
C LEU A 119 25.82 3.76 -0.78
N ASP A 120 25.18 2.68 -1.22
CA ASP A 120 24.88 2.49 -2.62
C ASP A 120 23.60 3.25 -2.99
N ILE A 121 23.78 4.52 -3.34
CA ILE A 121 22.69 5.42 -3.71
C ILE A 121 22.02 4.94 -5.00
N CYS A 122 22.79 4.38 -5.93
CA CYS A 122 22.26 3.80 -7.16
C CYS A 122 21.29 2.65 -6.84
N ALA A 123 21.64 1.76 -5.91
CA ALA A 123 20.75 0.70 -5.45
C ALA A 123 19.46 1.24 -4.81
N HIS A 124 19.56 2.28 -3.98
CA HIS A 124 18.40 2.88 -3.34
C HIS A 124 17.48 3.56 -4.36
N VAL A 125 18.04 4.32 -5.31
CA VAL A 125 17.31 4.94 -6.41
C VAL A 125 16.63 3.89 -7.28
N GLY A 126 17.36 2.84 -7.69
CA GLY A 126 16.82 1.73 -8.45
C GLY A 126 15.68 1.02 -7.72
N GLY A 127 15.82 0.83 -6.41
CA GLY A 127 14.77 0.29 -5.54
C GLY A 127 13.52 1.16 -5.52
N VAL A 128 13.64 2.47 -5.30
CA VAL A 128 12.50 3.42 -5.32
C VAL A 128 11.80 3.40 -6.67
N LEU A 129 12.55 3.50 -7.76
CA LEU A 129 12.00 3.54 -9.11
C LEU A 129 11.33 2.21 -9.48
N GLY A 130 12.01 1.08 -9.25
CA GLY A 130 11.48 -0.24 -9.54
C GLY A 130 10.24 -0.59 -8.71
N GLY A 131 10.30 -0.40 -7.40
CA GLY A 131 9.19 -0.66 -6.50
C GLY A 131 8.00 0.27 -6.74
N GLY A 132 8.25 1.57 -6.99
CA GLY A 132 7.21 2.53 -7.34
C GLY A 132 6.53 2.22 -8.67
N ALA A 133 7.31 1.84 -9.70
CA ALA A 133 6.76 1.44 -10.99
C ALA A 133 5.93 0.16 -10.88
N LEU A 134 6.42 -0.87 -10.19
CA LEU A 134 5.67 -2.10 -9.96
C LEU A 134 4.41 -1.85 -9.14
N ALA A 135 4.46 -0.99 -8.13
CA ALA A 135 3.26 -0.60 -7.39
C ALA A 135 2.25 0.18 -8.25
N ALA A 136 2.71 0.95 -9.24
CA ALA A 136 1.81 1.63 -10.17
C ALA A 136 1.14 0.66 -11.16
N LEU A 137 1.85 -0.38 -11.59
CA LEU A 137 1.36 -1.37 -12.55
C LEU A 137 0.49 -2.46 -11.90
N LEU A 138 0.98 -2.99 -10.78
CA LEU A 138 0.43 -4.17 -10.09
C LEU A 138 -0.41 -3.81 -8.88
N GLY A 139 -0.11 -2.66 -8.25
CA GLY A 139 -0.67 -2.32 -6.94
C GLY A 139 -2.17 -2.06 -6.99
N PRO A 140 -2.83 -2.16 -5.81
CA PRO A 140 -4.25 -1.89 -5.71
C PRO A 140 -4.59 -0.49 -6.19
N ALA A 141 -5.71 -0.37 -6.89
CA ALA A 141 -6.28 0.88 -7.35
C ALA A 141 -7.78 0.84 -7.11
N PHE A 142 -8.16 1.12 -5.87
CA PHE A 142 -9.54 1.02 -5.41
C PHE A 142 -10.37 2.20 -5.90
N LYS A 143 -11.51 1.89 -6.51
CA LYS A 143 -12.55 2.83 -6.92
C LYS A 143 -13.84 2.54 -6.17
N LEU A 144 -14.57 3.60 -5.83
CA LEU A 144 -15.89 3.47 -5.22
C LEU A 144 -16.91 3.12 -6.31
N GLU A 145 -17.60 1.99 -6.15
CA GLU A 145 -18.69 1.53 -7.02
C GLU A 145 -19.96 1.35 -6.18
N LYS A 146 -21.11 1.72 -6.75
CA LYS A 146 -22.41 1.47 -6.14
C LYS A 146 -22.86 0.07 -6.53
N VAL A 147 -23.08 -0.78 -5.55
CA VAL A 147 -23.61 -2.13 -5.77
C VAL A 147 -25.12 -2.10 -5.57
N PRO A 148 -25.92 -2.57 -6.54
CA PRO A 148 -27.36 -2.70 -6.37
C PRO A 148 -27.66 -3.58 -5.16
N GLY A 149 -28.59 -3.17 -4.31
CA GLY A 149 -29.01 -4.01 -3.19
C GLY A 149 -29.57 -5.29 -3.75
N THR A 150 -28.97 -6.43 -3.42
CA THR A 150 -29.60 -7.73 -3.68
C THR A 150 -30.73 -7.88 -2.67
N GLY A 151 -31.83 -7.15 -2.90
CA GLY A 151 -33.11 -7.60 -2.41
C GLY A 151 -33.28 -9.03 -2.88
N LEU A 152 -33.62 -9.94 -1.99
CA LEU A 152 -33.91 -11.35 -2.28
C LEU A 152 -35.15 -11.46 -3.20
N ALA A 153 -35.04 -11.01 -4.45
CA ALA A 153 -36.15 -10.92 -5.40
C ALA A 153 -35.81 -11.48 -6.80
N GLY A 154 -34.64 -12.12 -6.98
CA GLY A 154 -34.22 -12.57 -8.31
C GLY A 154 -33.57 -13.96 -8.43
N TRP A 155 -33.20 -14.63 -7.32
CA TRP A 155 -32.54 -15.94 -7.42
C TRP A 155 -33.47 -17.07 -6.95
N PRO A 156 -33.75 -18.09 -7.79
CA PRO A 156 -34.40 -19.29 -7.31
C PRO A 156 -33.47 -19.99 -6.31
N ARG A 157 -33.97 -20.21 -5.09
CA ARG A 157 -33.33 -20.93 -3.96
C ARG A 157 -32.88 -22.37 -4.27
N ALA A 158 -32.99 -22.82 -5.51
CA ALA A 158 -32.63 -24.17 -5.95
C ALA A 158 -31.11 -24.45 -5.89
N LEU A 159 -30.24 -23.43 -5.95
CA LEU A 159 -28.80 -23.62 -5.74
C LEU A 159 -28.38 -23.70 -4.26
N LEU A 160 -29.29 -23.44 -3.33
CA LEU A 160 -29.07 -23.47 -1.87
C LEU A 160 -29.35 -24.87 -1.28
N LYS A 161 -29.11 -25.93 -2.06
CA LYS A 161 -29.19 -27.34 -1.63
C LYS A 161 -27.91 -28.07 -2.04
N LEU A 162 -26.76 -27.60 -1.57
CA LEU A 162 -25.56 -28.43 -1.45
C LEU A 162 -25.45 -28.88 0.02
N PRO A 163 -25.21 -30.18 0.30
CA PRO A 163 -25.31 -30.74 1.65
C PRO A 163 -24.18 -30.34 2.60
N PHE A 164 -23.26 -29.46 2.20
CA PHE A 164 -22.22 -28.92 3.08
C PHE A 164 -22.66 -27.58 3.64
N GLY A 165 -23.44 -27.62 4.72
CA GLY A 165 -23.69 -26.45 5.56
C GLY A 165 -22.40 -26.00 6.22
N ILE A 166 -21.93 -24.81 5.87
CA ILE A 166 -20.95 -24.04 6.65
C ILE A 166 -21.53 -22.64 6.83
N GLY A 167 -21.63 -22.24 8.10
CA GLY A 167 -22.52 -21.21 8.60
C GLY A 167 -22.41 -19.85 7.93
N ALA A 168 -23.56 -19.29 7.60
CA ALA A 168 -23.74 -17.86 7.47
C ALA A 168 -23.47 -17.22 8.84
N GLY A 169 -22.22 -16.80 9.07
CA GLY A 169 -21.89 -15.81 10.08
C GLY A 169 -22.55 -14.51 9.65
N GLY A 170 -23.61 -14.13 10.36
CA GLY A 170 -24.41 -12.97 10.02
C GLY A 170 -23.68 -11.65 10.25
N ASP A 171 -23.62 -10.86 9.20
CA ASP A 171 -23.57 -9.41 9.24
C ASP A 171 -24.95 -8.86 8.81
N SER A 172 -25.73 -8.51 9.82
CA SER A 172 -27.00 -7.79 9.67
C SER A 172 -26.74 -6.40 9.10
N GLY A 173 -26.94 -6.23 7.80
CA GLY A 173 -27.19 -4.93 7.19
C GLY A 173 -26.67 -4.79 5.77
N SER A 174 -27.52 -5.05 4.76
CA SER A 174 -27.82 -4.07 3.70
C SER A 174 -28.88 -4.64 2.74
N ALA A 175 -30.17 -4.44 3.05
CA ALA A 175 -31.26 -4.63 2.08
C ALA A 175 -31.37 -3.45 1.09
N ALA A 176 -30.64 -2.35 1.33
CA ALA A 176 -30.47 -1.23 0.41
C ALA A 176 -29.12 -1.38 -0.32
N GLY A 177 -29.03 -0.97 -1.58
CA GLY A 177 -27.73 -0.94 -2.28
C GLY A 177 -26.69 -0.12 -1.53
N GLY A 178 -25.43 -0.54 -1.61
CA GLY A 178 -24.31 0.04 -0.84
C GLY A 178 -23.16 0.49 -1.72
N MET A 179 -22.20 1.21 -1.13
CA MET A 179 -20.93 1.53 -1.77
C MET A 179 -19.92 0.43 -1.43
N LEU A 180 -19.15 -0.03 -2.40
CA LEU A 180 -18.00 -0.93 -2.20
C LEU A 180 -16.78 -0.42 -2.98
N PHE A 181 -15.60 -0.93 -2.63
CA PHE A 181 -14.37 -0.70 -3.35
C PHE A 181 -14.13 -1.78 -4.40
N ARG A 182 -14.09 -1.39 -5.67
CA ARG A 182 -13.65 -2.22 -6.78
C ARG A 182 -12.17 -2.00 -7.03
N ASP A 183 -11.39 -3.07 -7.07
CA ASP A 183 -9.97 -2.97 -7.39
C ASP A 183 -9.74 -2.97 -8.90
N CYS A 184 -9.09 -1.92 -9.42
CA CYS A 184 -8.89 -1.69 -10.84
C CYS A 184 -7.40 -1.44 -11.17
N PRO A 185 -6.48 -2.38 -10.89
CA PRO A 185 -5.07 -2.22 -11.22
C PRO A 185 -4.88 -2.13 -12.74
N TRP A 186 -3.72 -1.63 -13.17
CA TRP A 186 -3.41 -1.55 -14.59
C TRP A 186 -3.32 -2.95 -15.23
N TRP A 187 -2.64 -3.89 -14.55
CA TRP A 187 -2.70 -5.30 -14.91
C TRP A 187 -3.82 -6.04 -14.20
N ARG A 188 -4.91 -6.26 -14.95
CA ARG A 188 -6.15 -6.90 -14.48
C ARG A 188 -5.97 -8.30 -13.89
N VAL A 189 -4.92 -9.04 -14.29
CA VAL A 189 -4.62 -10.37 -13.71
C VAL A 189 -4.34 -10.31 -12.20
N PHE A 190 -3.93 -9.15 -11.70
CA PHE A 190 -3.72 -8.93 -10.28
C PHE A 190 -4.95 -8.40 -9.56
N ALA A 191 -6.03 -8.02 -10.26
CA ALA A 191 -7.21 -7.41 -9.64
C ALA A 191 -7.83 -8.35 -8.60
N ASP A 192 -8.24 -7.78 -7.47
CA ASP A 192 -9.06 -8.53 -6.53
C ASP A 192 -10.40 -8.90 -7.20
N PRO A 193 -10.80 -10.18 -7.17
CA PRO A 193 -12.03 -10.62 -7.83
C PRO A 193 -13.27 -10.05 -7.14
N GLU A 194 -13.23 -9.95 -5.80
CA GLU A 194 -14.34 -9.52 -4.97
C GLU A 194 -14.17 -8.05 -4.55
N PRO A 195 -15.24 -7.24 -4.64
CA PRO A 195 -15.23 -5.88 -4.12
C PRO A 195 -15.14 -5.87 -2.59
N ARG A 196 -14.51 -4.84 -2.02
CA ARG A 196 -14.25 -4.74 -0.58
C ARG A 196 -15.15 -3.70 0.09
N GLY A 197 -15.69 -4.01 1.26
CA GLY A 197 -16.43 -3.03 2.09
C GLY A 197 -15.54 -2.02 2.81
N SER A 198 -14.25 -2.34 2.99
CA SER A 198 -13.27 -1.44 3.59
C SER A 198 -11.86 -1.69 3.05
N ILE A 199 -10.99 -0.68 3.15
CA ILE A 199 -9.58 -0.75 2.74
C ILE A 199 -8.66 -0.28 3.87
N PRO A 200 -7.46 -0.88 4.02
CA PRO A 200 -6.54 -0.55 5.10
C PRO A 200 -5.72 0.71 4.83
N PHE A 201 -5.43 1.49 5.87
CA PHE A 201 -4.45 2.58 5.87
C PHE A 201 -3.49 2.40 7.06
N PRO A 202 -2.51 1.48 6.95
CA PRO A 202 -1.65 1.10 8.07
C PRO A 202 -0.82 2.27 8.63
N GLN A 203 -0.64 3.34 7.85
CA GLN A 203 0.10 4.54 8.26
C GLN A 203 -0.68 5.43 9.24
N LEU A 204 -2.01 5.34 9.27
CA LEU A 204 -2.85 6.01 10.28
C LEU A 204 -2.98 5.16 11.55
N GLY A 205 -2.59 3.89 11.49
CA GLY A 205 -2.55 2.97 12.61
C GLY A 205 -2.59 1.52 12.12
N PRO A 206 -2.01 0.57 12.87
CA PRO A 206 -1.87 -0.82 12.44
C PRO A 206 -3.18 -1.58 12.36
N ALA A 207 -4.33 -0.99 12.72
CA ALA A 207 -5.66 -1.57 12.52
C ALA A 207 -6.60 -0.65 11.72
N HIS A 208 -6.11 0.50 11.26
CA HIS A 208 -6.96 1.52 10.66
C HIS A 208 -7.47 1.09 9.28
N ASN A 209 -8.78 1.04 9.13
CA ASN A 209 -9.48 0.74 7.88
C ASN A 209 -10.51 1.83 7.61
N VAL A 210 -10.72 2.16 6.33
CA VAL A 210 -11.73 3.11 5.88
C VAL A 210 -12.82 2.33 5.16
N THR A 211 -14.06 2.48 5.60
CA THR A 211 -15.22 1.85 4.97
C THR A 211 -15.60 2.59 3.69
N ALA A 212 -16.20 1.88 2.73
CA ALA A 212 -16.65 2.48 1.48
C ALA A 212 -17.70 3.58 1.70
N ALA A 213 -18.54 3.45 2.71
CA ALA A 213 -19.49 4.49 3.13
C ALA A 213 -18.78 5.75 3.64
N ALA A 214 -17.79 5.60 4.54
CA ALA A 214 -17.03 6.73 5.06
C ALA A 214 -16.22 7.43 3.96
N ALA A 215 -15.62 6.66 3.05
CA ALA A 215 -14.91 7.20 1.91
C ALA A 215 -15.84 7.97 0.95
N ALA A 216 -17.04 7.44 0.69
CA ALA A 216 -18.02 8.13 -0.15
C ALA A 216 -18.43 9.48 0.46
N ALA A 217 -18.67 9.52 1.78
CA ALA A 217 -18.97 10.77 2.49
C ALA A 217 -17.81 11.78 2.41
N ALA A 218 -16.57 11.31 2.57
CA ALA A 218 -15.38 12.17 2.49
C ALA A 218 -15.14 12.73 1.08
N VAL A 219 -15.39 11.93 0.04
CA VAL A 219 -15.32 12.37 -1.36
C VAL A 219 -16.40 13.42 -1.64
N GLU A 220 -17.62 13.22 -1.17
CA GLU A 220 -18.72 14.18 -1.37
C GLU A 220 -18.46 15.49 -0.62
N CYS A 221 -18.02 15.44 0.63
CA CYS A 221 -17.64 16.64 1.39
C CYS A 221 -16.57 17.47 0.68
N ARG A 222 -15.55 16.82 0.09
CA ARG A 222 -14.54 17.50 -0.73
C ARG A 222 -15.08 18.10 -2.03
N ARG A 223 -16.12 17.50 -2.60
CA ARG A 223 -16.77 18.01 -3.81
C ARG A 223 -17.51 19.31 -3.51
N VAL A 224 -18.24 19.36 -2.39
CA VAL A 224 -19.01 20.53 -1.96
C VAL A 224 -18.09 21.68 -1.57
N THR A 225 -16.99 21.42 -0.85
CA THR A 225 -16.05 22.45 -0.36
C THR A 225 -15.10 23.01 -1.43
N ARG A 226 -15.08 22.44 -2.63
CA ARG A 226 -14.28 22.95 -3.77
C ARG A 226 -15.04 23.93 -4.67
N HIS A 227 -16.33 24.16 -4.39
CA HIS A 227 -17.18 25.16 -5.05
C HIS A 227 -17.35 26.38 -4.14
#